data_AF-A0AB34H1T0-F1
#
_entry.id   AF-A0AB34H1T0-F1
#
_cell.length_a   1.000
_cell.length_b   1.000
_cell.length_c   1.000
_cell.angle_alpha   90.00
_cell.angle_beta   90.00
_cell.angle_gamma   90.00
#
_symmetry.space_group_name_H-M   'P 1'
#
loop_
_entity.id
_entity.type
_entity.pdbx_description
1 polymer ?
#
loop_
_entity_poly.entity_id
_entity_poly.type
_entity_poly.pdbx_seq_one_letter_code
_entity_poly.pdbx_strand_id
1 'polypeptide(L)'
;MGVPGRELSRRSREAAFTYAIIAAGVAHAITAACTQGNLSDCGCDKEKQGQYHRDEGWKWGGCSADIRYGISFAKVFVDAREIKQNARTLMNLHNNEAGRKVGS
;
A
#
# COMPACT_ATOMS: atom_id res chain seq x y z
N MET A 1 13.16 -40.20 -8.48
CA MET A 1 12.71 -39.10 -7.60
C MET A 1 13.01 -37.79 -8.31
N GLY A 2 12.04 -37.24 -9.04
CA GLY A 2 12.21 -35.96 -9.74
C GLY A 2 12.12 -34.81 -8.75
N VAL A 3 13.14 -33.97 -8.69
CA VAL A 3 13.09 -32.71 -7.95
C VAL A 3 12.03 -31.80 -8.59
N PRO A 4 11.01 -31.31 -7.86
CA PRO A 4 10.09 -30.34 -8.42
C PRO A 4 10.88 -29.07 -8.75
N GLY A 5 10.81 -28.66 -10.02
CA GLY A 5 11.55 -27.52 -10.54
C GLY A 5 11.28 -26.26 -9.71
N ARG A 6 12.35 -25.63 -9.22
CA ARG A 6 12.35 -24.35 -8.49
C ARG A 6 11.84 -23.15 -9.33
N GLU A 7 11.44 -23.38 -10.59
CA GLU A 7 10.99 -22.33 -11.50
C GLU A 7 9.49 -22.01 -11.36
N LEU A 8 8.65 -22.96 -10.92
CA LEU A 8 7.19 -22.77 -10.81
C LEU A 8 6.74 -22.06 -9.52
N SER A 9 7.52 -22.14 -8.44
CA SER A 9 7.24 -21.42 -7.18
C SER A 9 7.33 -19.89 -7.35
N ARG A 10 8.05 -19.41 -8.37
CA ARG A 10 8.27 -17.98 -8.66
C ARG A 10 7.14 -17.30 -9.45
N ARG A 11 6.16 -18.06 -9.96
CA ARG A 11 4.96 -17.59 -10.70
C ARG A 11 3.69 -18.29 -10.21
N SER A 12 3.55 -18.45 -8.90
CA SER A 12 2.40 -19.11 -8.28
C SER A 12 1.39 -18.10 -7.73
N ARG A 13 0.18 -18.57 -7.41
CA ARG A 13 -0.86 -17.73 -6.79
C ARG A 13 -0.46 -17.28 -5.39
N GLU A 14 0.26 -18.13 -4.66
CA GLU A 14 0.80 -17.86 -3.33
C GLU A 14 1.84 -16.74 -3.40
N ALA A 15 2.70 -16.75 -4.42
CA ALA A 15 3.64 -15.67 -4.66
C ALA A 15 2.88 -14.36 -4.94
N ALA A 16 1.87 -14.39 -5.82
CA ALA A 16 1.05 -13.21 -6.12
C ALA A 16 0.39 -12.61 -4.87
N PHE A 17 -0.21 -13.46 -4.02
CA PHE A 17 -0.78 -13.04 -2.75
C PHE A 17 0.28 -12.43 -1.82
N THR A 18 1.47 -13.01 -1.77
CA THR A 18 2.58 -12.50 -0.94
C THR A 18 3.01 -11.09 -1.36
N TYR A 19 3.15 -10.82 -2.66
CA TYR A 19 3.43 -9.47 -3.16
C TYR A 19 2.33 -8.48 -2.79
N ALA A 20 1.06 -8.87 -2.97
CA ALA A 20 -0.08 -8.04 -2.63
C ALA A 20 -0.14 -7.71 -1.12
N ILE A 21 -0.05 -8.71 -0.24
CA ILE A 21 -0.18 -8.48 1.21
C ILE A 21 1.00 -7.69 1.77
N ILE A 22 2.22 -7.88 1.27
CA ILE A 22 3.37 -7.06 1.66
C ILE A 22 3.15 -5.60 1.26
N ALA A 23 2.71 -5.36 0.02
CA ALA A 23 2.49 -4.00 -0.46
C ALA A 23 1.35 -3.30 0.29
N ALA A 24 0.26 -4.02 0.61
CA ALA A 24 -0.82 -3.54 1.47
C ALA A 24 -0.33 -3.23 2.89
N GLY A 25 0.45 -4.13 3.49
CA GLY A 25 0.99 -3.99 4.84
C GLY A 25 1.90 -2.77 4.99
N VAL A 26 2.77 -2.52 4.01
CA VAL A 26 3.62 -1.31 3.98
C VAL A 26 2.76 -0.05 3.88
N ALA A 27 1.79 -0.01 2.96
CA ALA A 27 0.90 1.14 2.82
C ALA A 27 0.14 1.44 4.12
N HIS A 28 -0.40 0.40 4.76
CA HIS A 28 -1.13 0.51 6.02
C HIS A 28 -0.23 0.98 7.17
N ALA A 29 0.93 0.36 7.35
CA ALA A 29 1.86 0.69 8.44
C ALA A 29 2.36 2.13 8.36
N ILE A 30 2.70 2.59 7.15
CA ILE A 30 3.13 3.98 6.92
C ILE A 30 1.99 4.95 7.20
N THR A 31 0.80 4.69 6.66
CA THR A 31 -0.39 5.52 6.90
C THR A 31 -0.70 5.64 8.40
N ALA A 32 -0.64 4.52 9.13
CA ALA A 32 -0.86 4.50 10.57
C ALA A 32 0.21 5.29 11.33
N ALA A 33 1.48 5.12 10.97
CA ALA A 33 2.58 5.87 11.58
C ALA A 33 2.48 7.38 11.33
N CYS A 34 2.07 7.80 10.13
CA CYS A 34 1.81 9.20 9.79
C CYS A 34 0.67 9.78 10.63
N THR A 35 -0.42 9.03 10.78
CA THR A 35 -1.60 9.45 11.57
C THR A 35 -1.29 9.55 13.06
N GLN A 36 -0.37 8.74 13.57
CA GLN A 36 0.10 8.77 14.95
C GLN A 36 1.14 9.87 15.22
N GLY A 37 1.67 10.51 14.17
CA GLY A 37 2.75 11.50 14.30
C GLY A 37 4.12 10.88 14.60
N ASN A 38 4.32 9.59 14.31
CA ASN A 38 5.60 8.91 14.51
C ASN A 38 6.64 9.20 13.41
N LEU A 39 6.22 9.83 12.31
CA LEU A 39 7.05 10.18 11.16
C LEU A 39 6.97 11.70 10.93
N SER A 40 8.11 12.34 10.66
CA SER A 40 8.21 13.78 10.41
C SER A 40 7.74 14.20 9.03
N ASP A 41 7.86 13.30 8.05
CA ASP A 41 7.71 13.64 6.63
C ASP A 41 6.27 13.54 6.12
N CYS A 42 5.35 13.10 6.98
CA CYS A 42 3.93 12.93 6.68
C CYS A 42 3.06 13.26 7.91
N GLY A 43 1.74 13.30 7.72
CA GLY A 43 0.81 13.59 8.81
C GLY A 43 -0.63 13.24 8.47
N CYS A 44 -1.57 13.92 9.13
CA CYS A 44 -3.00 13.75 8.90
C CYS A 44 -3.43 14.26 7.53
N ASP A 45 -4.42 13.61 6.94
CA ASP A 45 -5.13 14.14 5.78
C ASP A 45 -5.90 15.42 6.18
N LYS A 46 -5.64 16.48 5.42
CA LYS A 46 -6.18 17.83 5.63
C LYS A 46 -7.40 18.12 4.74
N GLU A 47 -7.74 17.28 3.77
CA GLU A 47 -8.84 17.56 2.82
C GLU A 47 -10.19 17.73 3.51
N LYS A 48 -10.43 16.99 4.59
CA LYS A 48 -11.68 17.02 5.36
C LYS A 48 -11.53 17.67 6.72
N GLN A 49 -10.32 18.00 7.17
CA GLN A 49 -10.10 18.47 8.53
C GLN A 49 -10.77 19.84 8.76
N GLY A 50 -11.69 19.91 9.73
CA GLY A 50 -12.42 21.14 10.04
C GLY A 50 -13.59 21.47 9.11
N GLN A 51 -13.95 20.59 8.16
CA GLN A 51 -15.19 20.74 7.41
C GLN A 51 -16.39 20.57 8.34
N TYR A 52 -17.25 21.60 8.38
CA TYR A 52 -18.50 21.60 9.12
C TYR A 52 -19.66 21.29 8.17
N HIS A 53 -20.31 20.13 8.33
CA HIS A 53 -21.50 19.78 7.58
C HIS A 53 -22.72 20.43 8.24
N ARG A 54 -23.07 21.65 7.78
CA ARG A 54 -24.13 22.48 8.39
C ARG A 54 -25.50 21.81 8.37
N ASP A 55 -25.78 21.00 7.35
CA ASP A 55 -27.07 20.33 7.17
C ASP A 55 -27.22 19.06 8.03
N GLU A 56 -26.10 18.45 8.45
CA GLU A 56 -26.10 17.20 9.22
C GLU A 56 -25.65 17.40 10.69
N GLY A 57 -25.22 18.61 11.06
CA GLY A 57 -24.92 18.99 12.45
C GLY A 57 -23.64 18.40 13.03
N TRP A 58 -22.76 17.81 12.22
CA TRP A 58 -21.49 17.25 12.65
C TRP A 58 -20.29 17.93 11.97
N LYS A 59 -19.14 17.87 12.65
CA LYS A 59 -17.87 18.44 12.18
C LYS A 59 -16.83 17.34 12.02
N TRP A 60 -16.08 17.38 10.93
CA TRP A 60 -14.87 16.61 10.81
C TRP A 60 -13.85 17.07 11.85
N GLY A 61 -13.31 16.13 12.62
CA GLY A 61 -12.32 16.39 13.66
C GLY A 61 -11.32 15.25 13.76
N GLY A 62 -10.28 15.46 14.57
CA GLY A 62 -9.21 14.49 14.75
C GLY A 62 -8.19 14.48 13.60
N CYS A 63 -7.49 13.36 13.48
CA CYS A 63 -6.47 13.11 12.48
C CYS A 63 -6.98 12.04 11.52
N SER A 64 -7.36 12.45 10.31
CA SER A 64 -7.71 11.49 9.25
C SER A 64 -6.45 10.86 8.68
N ALA A 65 -6.54 9.59 8.31
CA ALA A 65 -5.42 8.85 7.74
C ALA A 65 -5.12 9.30 6.31
N ASP A 66 -3.88 9.72 6.04
CA ASP A 66 -3.43 10.01 4.66
C ASP A 66 -3.01 8.73 3.92
N ILE A 67 -4.03 8.00 3.45
CA ILE A 67 -3.87 6.73 2.72
C ILE A 67 -3.12 6.96 1.40
N ARG A 68 -3.29 8.14 0.77
CA ARG A 68 -2.63 8.47 -0.50
C ARG A 68 -1.11 8.52 -0.33
N TYR A 69 -0.65 9.16 0.75
CA TYR A 69 0.77 9.16 1.10
C TYR A 69 1.29 7.74 1.33
N GLY A 70 0.59 6.93 2.14
CA GLY A 70 0.99 5.55 2.40
C GLY A 70 1.10 4.68 1.15
N ILE A 71 0.13 4.80 0.22
CA ILE A 71 0.16 4.09 -1.06
C ILE A 71 1.31 4.55 -1.94
N SER A 72 1.55 5.87 -2.02
CA SER A 72 2.64 6.44 -2.81
C SER A 72 4.00 5.97 -2.29
N PHE A 73 4.21 6.04 -0.98
CA PHE A 73 5.43 5.55 -0.34
C PHE A 73 5.62 4.05 -0.59
N ALA A 74 4.57 3.24 -0.36
CA ALA A 74 4.63 1.81 -0.56
C ALA A 74 4.91 1.43 -2.02
N LYS A 75 4.43 2.22 -2.99
CA LYS A 75 4.77 2.04 -4.41
C LYS A 75 6.26 2.22 -4.64
N VAL A 76 6.83 3.35 -4.21
CA VAL A 76 8.26 3.64 -4.38
C VAL A 76 9.12 2.59 -3.67
N PHE A 77 8.76 2.22 -2.44
CA PHE A 77 9.54 1.30 -1.62
C PHE A 77 9.47 -0.16 -2.10
N VAL A 78 8.27 -0.69 -2.36
CA VAL A 78 8.09 -2.11 -2.71
C VAL A 78 8.46 -2.37 -4.16
N ASP A 79 8.20 -1.42 -5.07
CA ASP A 79 8.49 -1.59 -6.49
C ASP A 79 9.99 -1.33 -6.82
N ALA A 80 10.78 -0.73 -5.92
CA ALA A 80 12.21 -0.46 -6.14
C ALA A 80 13.03 -1.72 -6.49
N ARG A 81 12.57 -2.90 -6.09
CA ARG A 81 13.23 -4.19 -6.38
C ARG A 81 12.90 -4.73 -7.78
N GLU A 82 11.89 -4.19 -8.44
CA GLU A 82 11.35 -4.64 -9.72
C GLU A 82 11.97 -3.89 -10.91
N ILE A 83 13.29 -4.05 -11.08
CA ILE A 83 14.10 -3.25 -12.03
C ILE A 83 14.09 -3.84 -13.46
N LYS A 84 13.96 -5.17 -13.59
CA LYS A 84 14.08 -5.85 -14.89
C LYS A 84 12.76 -5.80 -15.65
N GLN A 85 12.78 -5.41 -16.92
CA GLN A 85 11.58 -5.46 -17.76
C GLN A 85 11.33 -6.88 -18.30
N ASN A 86 10.72 -7.72 -17.48
CA ASN A 86 10.25 -9.05 -17.88
C ASN A 86 8.82 -9.29 -17.42
N ALA A 87 8.17 -10.32 -17.99
CA ALA A 87 6.78 -10.66 -17.67
C ALA A 87 6.54 -10.92 -16.17
N ARG A 88 7.56 -11.39 -15.44
CA ARG A 88 7.46 -11.63 -13.99
C ARG A 88 7.42 -10.33 -13.21
N THR A 89 8.27 -9.37 -13.55
CA THR A 89 8.28 -8.05 -12.92
C THR A 89 6.98 -7.32 -13.20
N LEU A 90 6.42 -7.41 -14.41
CA LEU A 90 5.08 -6.87 -14.68
C LEU A 90 3.99 -7.52 -13.80
N MET A 91 4.05 -8.84 -13.61
CA MET A 91 3.13 -9.55 -12.71
C MET A 91 3.31 -9.11 -11.24
N ASN A 92 4.55 -8.98 -10.77
CA ASN A 92 4.85 -8.52 -9.42
C ASN A 92 4.35 -7.08 -9.19
N LEU A 93 4.61 -6.16 -10.13
CA LEU A 93 4.12 -4.79 -10.08
C LEU A 93 2.58 -4.74 -10.05
N HIS A 94 1.92 -5.58 -10.85
CA HIS A 94 0.47 -5.72 -10.83
C HIS A 94 -0.05 -6.20 -9.47
N ASN A 95 0.58 -7.24 -8.90
CA ASN A 95 0.18 -7.77 -7.60
C ASN A 95 0.42 -6.76 -6.46
N ASN A 96 1.54 -6.04 -6.49
CA ASN A 96 1.83 -4.96 -5.54
C ASN A 96 0.77 -3.85 -5.63
N GLU A 97 0.42 -3.43 -6.84
CA GLU A 97 -0.59 -2.41 -7.08
C GLU A 97 -1.97 -2.86 -6.60
N ALA A 98 -2.34 -4.12 -6.87
CA ALA A 98 -3.57 -4.72 -6.37
C ALA A 98 -3.63 -4.69 -4.85
N GLY A 99 -2.54 -5.11 -4.18
CA GLY A 99 -2.44 -5.08 -2.72
C GLY A 99 -2.58 -3.68 -2.13
N ARG A 100 -1.88 -2.70 -2.69
CA ARG A 100 -1.90 -1.31 -2.19
C ARG A 100 -3.28 -0.65 -2.30
N LYS A 101 -4.13 -1.08 -3.23
CA LYS A 101 -5.46 -0.50 -3.47
C LYS A 101 -6.62 -1.14 -2.71
N VAL A 102 -6.40 -2.26 -2.03
CA VAL A 102 -7.48 -2.98 -1.32
C VAL A 102 -8.11 -2.16 -0.19
N GLY A 103 -7.38 -1.18 0.37
CA GLY A 103 -7.84 -0.35 1.50
C GLY A 103 -8.01 1.15 1.21
N SER A 104 -8.04 1.55 -0.07
CA SER A 104 -8.19 2.95 -0.51
C SER A 104 -9.48 3.22 -1.25
#